data_AF-A0A9X0D8D2-F1
#
_entry.id   AF-A0A9X0D8D2-F1
#
_cell.length_a   1.000
_cell.length_b   1.000
_cell.length_c   1.000
_cell.angle_alpha   90.00
_cell.angle_beta   90.00
_cell.angle_gamma   90.00
#
_symmetry.space_group_name_H-M   'P 1'
#
loop_
_entity.id
_entity.type
_entity.pdbx_description
1 polymer ?
#
loop_
_entity_poly.entity_id
_entity_poly.type
_entity_poly.pdbx_seq_one_letter_code
_entity_poly.pdbx_strand_id
1 'polypeptide(L)'
;MESLSRPRKWNRGIPLGLGTTPDDTDIMNFTSVGRMTSGKAENVLLTHGVRYYVTVEATNGAGMTSRGWSSGFAVDITPPELTEVTAGSKLWIGPTDSLHATWKSQDLESGIDKTEFCVGTLPVGCQIKSMTERLPNSTDVTCSDCRLKPLWDVLP
;
A
#
# COMPACT_ATOMS: atom_id res chain seq x y z
N MET A 1 -2.11 26.79 58.18
CA MET A 1 -2.05 27.70 57.02
C MET A 1 -0.71 27.46 56.34
N GLU A 2 -0.56 26.99 55.11
CA GLU A 2 -1.45 26.45 54.10
C GLU A 2 -0.49 25.72 53.14
N SER A 3 -0.87 24.53 52.71
CA SER A 3 -0.09 23.68 51.81
C SER A 3 0.03 24.31 50.42
N LEU A 4 1.23 24.37 49.85
CA LEU A 4 1.40 24.55 48.39
C LEU A 4 2.37 23.49 47.83
N SER A 5 1.77 22.33 47.60
CA SER A 5 1.95 21.46 46.42
C SER A 5 3.30 21.48 45.68
N ARG A 6 4.07 20.40 45.83
CA ARG A 6 4.90 19.81 44.76
C ARG A 6 4.44 18.35 44.56
N PRO A 7 4.40 17.82 43.33
CA PRO A 7 5.34 18.12 42.26
C PRO A 7 4.69 18.59 40.94
N ARG A 8 5.41 19.45 40.21
CA ARG A 8 5.19 19.55 38.76
C ARG A 8 5.41 18.14 38.20
N LYS A 9 4.35 17.52 37.67
CA LYS A 9 4.46 16.27 36.92
C LYS A 9 5.43 16.51 35.77
N TRP A 10 6.67 16.06 35.93
CA TRP A 10 7.61 16.01 34.83
C TRP A 10 7.14 14.85 33.96
N ASN A 11 6.22 15.12 33.03
CA ASN A 11 5.97 14.19 31.92
C ASN A 11 7.22 14.22 31.03
N ARG A 12 8.27 13.52 31.48
CA ARG A 12 9.58 13.36 30.83
C ARG A 12 9.44 12.30 29.74
N GLY A 13 8.49 12.52 28.84
CA GLY A 13 8.27 11.63 27.72
C GLY A 13 9.17 12.01 26.55
N ILE A 14 9.46 11.02 25.71
CA ILE A 14 10.13 11.20 24.43
C ILE A 14 9.12 11.87 23.50
N PRO A 15 9.28 13.14 23.11
CA PRO A 15 8.45 13.75 22.07
C PRO A 15 8.67 13.11 20.69
N LEU A 16 7.56 12.87 19.99
CA LEU A 16 7.51 12.43 18.60
C LEU A 16 6.85 13.51 17.74
N GLY A 17 7.47 13.85 16.61
CA GLY A 17 6.97 14.79 15.62
C GLY A 17 7.00 14.19 14.21
N LEU A 18 6.29 14.83 13.28
CA LEU A 18 6.21 14.40 11.89
C LEU A 18 6.41 15.59 10.96
N GLY A 19 7.29 15.45 9.97
CA GLY A 19 7.56 16.53 9.02
C GLY A 19 7.93 16.05 7.61
N THR A 20 8.02 16.99 6.68
CA THR A 20 8.35 16.76 5.26
C THR A 20 9.85 16.76 4.98
N THR A 21 10.66 17.28 5.91
CA THR A 21 12.12 17.17 5.88
C THR A 21 12.64 16.55 7.20
N PRO A 22 13.85 15.97 7.21
CA PRO A 22 14.47 15.55 8.46
C PRO A 22 14.50 16.68 9.48
N ASP A 23 14.14 16.37 10.73
CA ASP A 23 14.16 17.29 11.87
C ASP A 23 13.00 18.31 11.93
N ASP A 24 12.24 18.48 10.84
CA ASP A 24 11.03 19.30 10.80
C ASP A 24 9.82 18.62 11.47
N THR A 25 8.82 19.44 11.83
CA THR A 25 7.56 19.01 12.47
C THR A 25 6.34 19.73 11.87
N ASP A 26 6.41 20.08 10.58
CA ASP A 26 5.41 20.85 9.83
C ASP A 26 4.07 20.11 9.62
N ILE A 27 4.02 18.80 9.83
CA ILE A 27 2.80 18.00 9.75
C ILE A 27 2.19 17.73 11.13
N MET A 28 3.05 17.46 12.11
CA MET A 28 2.63 17.24 13.49
C MET A 28 3.71 17.73 14.44
N ASN A 29 3.35 18.73 15.25
CA ASN A 29 4.18 19.21 16.35
C ASN A 29 4.52 18.08 17.33
N PHE A 30 5.65 18.24 18.01
CA PHE A 30 6.12 17.29 19.02
C PHE A 30 5.07 16.99 20.08
N THR A 31 4.67 15.72 20.14
CA THR A 31 3.73 15.20 21.13
C THR A 31 4.43 14.18 22.01
N SER A 32 4.34 14.35 23.33
CA SER A 32 5.01 13.48 24.30
C SER A 32 4.36 12.08 24.33
N VAL A 33 5.12 11.03 24.01
CA VAL A 33 4.65 9.63 24.10
C VAL A 33 5.05 8.95 25.42
N GLY A 34 5.40 9.75 26.44
CA GLY A 34 5.92 9.20 27.69
C GLY A 34 7.27 8.49 27.49
N ARG A 35 7.60 7.54 28.36
CA ARG A 35 8.85 6.76 28.24
C ARG A 35 8.73 5.58 27.27
N MET A 36 7.72 5.59 26.41
CA MET A 36 7.49 4.53 25.45
C MET A 36 8.50 4.65 24.30
N THR A 37 8.89 3.51 23.74
CA THR A 37 9.77 3.42 22.57
C THR A 37 9.00 3.38 21.26
N SER A 38 7.68 3.60 21.30
CA SER A 38 6.80 3.68 20.15
C SER A 38 5.71 4.70 20.40
N GLY A 39 5.13 5.22 19.32
CA GLY A 39 4.07 6.20 19.33
C GLY A 39 3.23 6.11 18.06
N LYS A 40 2.07 6.74 18.08
CA LYS A 40 1.19 6.86 16.91
C LYS A 40 0.96 8.34 16.62
N ALA A 41 1.03 8.69 15.33
CA ALA A 41 0.48 9.94 14.84
C ALA A 41 -0.95 9.65 14.38
N GLU A 42 -1.92 10.36 14.96
CA GLU A 42 -3.34 10.22 14.62
C GLU A 42 -3.85 11.53 14.03
N ASN A 43 -4.86 11.46 13.16
CA ASN A 43 -5.50 12.62 12.54
C ASN A 43 -4.53 13.53 11.75
N VAL A 44 -3.48 12.95 11.16
CA VAL A 44 -2.56 13.66 10.25
C VAL A 44 -3.08 13.60 8.82
N LEU A 45 -2.90 14.69 8.08
CA LEU A 45 -3.20 14.75 6.66
C LEU A 45 -1.90 14.62 5.87
N LEU A 46 -1.78 13.54 5.12
CA LEU A 46 -0.63 13.27 4.27
C LEU A 46 -1.03 13.37 2.81
N THR A 47 -0.07 13.75 1.97
CA THR A 47 -0.28 14.00 0.54
C THR A 47 0.46 12.94 -0.27
N HIS A 48 -0.21 12.45 -1.32
CA HIS A 48 0.36 11.54 -2.31
C HIS A 48 1.69 12.05 -2.87
N GLY A 49 2.65 11.15 -3.06
CA GLY A 49 3.97 11.45 -3.62
C GLY A 49 4.91 12.21 -2.67
N VAL A 50 4.43 12.64 -1.50
CA VAL A 50 5.25 13.36 -0.52
C VAL A 50 5.95 12.37 0.41
N ARG A 51 7.22 12.64 0.73
CA ARG A 51 8.01 11.90 1.70
C ARG A 51 7.93 12.58 3.07
N TYR A 52 7.71 11.77 4.10
CA TYR A 52 7.60 12.22 5.48
C TYR A 52 8.63 11.54 6.38
N TYR A 53 9.01 12.22 7.46
CA TYR A 53 10.02 11.80 8.42
C TYR A 53 9.45 11.86 9.83
N VAL A 54 9.54 10.76 10.57
CA VAL A 54 9.30 10.76 12.01
C VAL A 54 10.55 11.30 12.70
N THR A 55 10.39 12.35 13.50
CA THR A 55 11.45 12.96 14.31
C THR A 55 11.19 12.68 15.79
N VAL A 56 12.23 12.29 16.50
CA VAL A 56 12.21 12.04 17.95
C VAL A 56 13.19 12.98 18.62
N GLU A 57 12.76 13.65 19.68
CA GLU A 57 13.65 14.45 20.53
C GLU A 57 13.82 13.75 21.90
N ALA A 58 15.04 13.72 22.40
CA ALA A 58 15.37 13.19 23.73
C ALA A 58 15.98 14.30 24.58
N THR A 59 15.49 14.47 25.80
CA THR A 59 16.03 15.43 26.78
C THR A 59 16.63 14.71 27.98
N ASN A 60 17.90 14.99 28.30
CA ASN A 60 18.55 14.42 29.49
C ASN A 60 18.16 15.16 30.78
N GLY A 61 18.64 14.67 31.94
CA GLY A 61 18.33 15.27 33.25
C GLY A 61 18.92 16.67 33.48
N ALA A 62 19.89 17.08 32.66
CA ALA A 62 20.49 18.41 32.68
C ALA A 62 19.78 19.41 31.75
N GLY A 63 18.73 18.97 31.03
CA GLY A 63 17.97 19.83 30.12
C GLY A 63 18.58 19.94 28.71
N MET A 64 19.58 19.13 28.36
CA MET A 64 20.13 19.09 27.01
C MET A 64 19.28 18.20 26.11
N THR A 65 19.06 18.62 24.86
CA THR A 65 18.28 17.88 23.87
C THR A 65 19.14 17.33 22.73
N SER A 66 18.72 16.20 22.17
CA SER A 66 19.19 15.68 20.88
C SER A 66 18.00 15.19 20.07
N ARG A 67 18.13 15.25 18.74
CA ARG A 67 17.10 14.79 17.79
C ARG A 67 17.64 13.69 16.88
N GLY A 68 16.75 12.79 16.50
CA GLY A 68 16.99 11.78 15.48
C GLY A 68 15.74 11.58 14.64
N TRP A 69 15.90 11.15 13.39
CA TRP A 69 14.81 10.99 12.44
C TRP A 69 14.89 9.65 11.70
N SER A 70 13.75 9.19 11.21
CA SER A 70 13.64 7.98 10.37
C SER A 70 14.27 8.17 8.98
N SER A 71 14.42 7.09 8.20
CA SER A 71 14.76 7.15 6.76
C SER A 71 13.70 7.85 5.90
N GLY A 72 12.52 8.07 6.49
CA GLY A 72 11.34 8.58 5.84
C GLY A 72 10.54 7.52 5.08
N PHE A 73 9.29 7.87 4.75
CA PHE A 73 8.35 7.04 4.00
C PHE A 73 7.56 7.92 3.02
N ALA A 74 7.17 7.36 1.87
CA ALA A 74 6.36 8.06 0.87
C ALA A 74 4.90 7.58 0.94
N VAL A 75 3.97 8.45 0.54
CA VAL A 75 2.54 8.13 0.52
C VAL A 75 2.09 7.83 -0.90
N ASP A 76 1.53 6.63 -1.08
CA ASP A 76 0.84 6.22 -2.29
C ASP A 76 -0.62 5.91 -1.95
N ILE A 77 -1.54 6.47 -2.74
CA ILE A 77 -3.00 6.31 -2.61
C ILE A 77 -3.67 6.06 -3.96
N THR A 78 -2.87 5.88 -5.01
CA THR A 78 -3.35 5.64 -6.37
C THR A 78 -3.26 4.14 -6.68
N PRO A 79 -4.23 3.56 -7.41
CA PRO A 79 -4.10 2.20 -7.88
C PRO A 79 -3.11 2.12 -9.05
N PRO A 80 -2.51 0.95 -9.31
CA PRO A 80 -1.80 0.69 -10.56
C PRO A 80 -2.72 0.90 -11.77
N GLU A 81 -2.15 1.39 -12.87
CA GLU A 81 -2.85 1.52 -14.14
C GLU A 81 -2.67 0.26 -15.00
N LEU A 82 -3.78 -0.27 -15.52
CA LEU A 82 -3.81 -1.34 -16.53
C LEU A 82 -4.14 -0.74 -17.89
N THR A 83 -3.28 -0.99 -18.87
CA THR A 83 -3.42 -0.49 -20.24
C THR A 83 -3.24 -1.62 -21.25
N GLU A 84 -3.61 -1.38 -22.51
CA GLU A 84 -3.40 -2.32 -23.62
C GLU A 84 -3.95 -3.74 -23.34
N VAL A 85 -5.07 -3.84 -22.62
CA VAL A 85 -5.70 -5.13 -22.32
C VAL A 85 -6.33 -5.68 -23.60
N THR A 86 -5.72 -6.72 -24.18
CA THR A 86 -6.21 -7.36 -25.40
C THR A 86 -6.33 -8.85 -25.21
N ALA A 87 -7.48 -9.42 -25.61
CA ALA A 87 -7.64 -10.85 -25.78
C ALA A 87 -7.11 -11.29 -27.16
N GLY A 88 -6.75 -12.56 -27.30
CA GLY A 88 -6.21 -13.15 -28.53
C GLY A 88 -7.02 -12.81 -29.80
N SER A 89 -6.38 -12.92 -30.96
CA SER A 89 -6.90 -12.40 -32.24
C SER A 89 -8.08 -13.17 -32.85
N LYS A 90 -8.51 -14.28 -32.23
CA LYS A 90 -9.63 -15.09 -32.73
C LYS A 90 -10.92 -14.77 -31.99
N LEU A 91 -11.97 -14.43 -32.74
CA LEU A 91 -13.33 -14.25 -32.20
C LEU A 91 -13.97 -15.56 -31.73
N TRP A 92 -13.61 -16.67 -32.38
CA TRP A 92 -14.10 -18.01 -32.07
C TRP A 92 -12.91 -18.93 -31.80
N ILE A 93 -12.87 -19.52 -30.61
CA ILE A 93 -11.85 -20.48 -30.18
C ILE A 93 -12.45 -21.89 -30.18
N GLY A 94 -11.73 -22.84 -30.78
CA GLY A 94 -12.10 -24.25 -30.81
C GLY A 94 -11.63 -25.01 -29.57
N PRO A 95 -12.00 -26.29 -29.41
CA PRO A 95 -11.64 -27.12 -28.25
C PRO A 95 -10.13 -27.33 -28.05
N THR A 96 -9.32 -27.13 -29.09
CA THR A 96 -7.85 -27.25 -29.05
C THR A 96 -7.14 -25.90 -28.99
N ASP A 97 -7.87 -24.79 -29.08
CA ASP A 97 -7.31 -23.45 -28.93
C ASP A 97 -7.13 -23.12 -27.44
N SER A 98 -6.14 -22.29 -27.10
CA SER A 98 -5.96 -21.73 -25.76
C SER A 98 -6.44 -20.28 -25.71
N LEU A 99 -6.98 -19.87 -24.56
CA LEU A 99 -7.28 -18.47 -24.32
C LEU A 99 -5.97 -17.73 -24.01
N HIS A 100 -5.69 -16.68 -24.76
CA HIS A 100 -4.55 -15.80 -24.54
C HIS A 100 -5.02 -14.38 -24.29
N ALA A 101 -4.40 -13.69 -23.35
CA ALA A 101 -4.61 -12.27 -23.11
C ALA A 101 -3.28 -11.60 -22.79
N THR A 102 -3.15 -10.34 -23.21
CA THR A 102 -2.02 -9.48 -22.90
C THR A 102 -2.50 -8.18 -22.29
N TRP A 103 -1.64 -7.57 -21.49
CA TRP A 103 -1.86 -6.26 -20.89
C TRP A 103 -0.51 -5.60 -20.62
N LYS A 104 -0.55 -4.31 -20.33
CA LYS A 104 0.53 -3.59 -19.68
C LYS A 104 0.02 -3.07 -18.34
N SER A 105 0.92 -2.98 -17.39
CA SER A 105 0.63 -2.50 -16.06
C SER A 105 1.74 -1.55 -15.61
N GLN A 106 1.36 -0.46 -14.97
CA GLN A 106 2.31 0.52 -14.44
C GLN A 106 1.83 1.10 -13.13
N ASP A 107 2.76 1.32 -12.22
CA ASP A 107 2.62 2.09 -10.99
C ASP A 107 3.97 2.78 -10.79
N LEU A 108 4.00 4.11 -10.83
CA LEU A 108 5.25 4.88 -10.83
C LEU A 108 5.73 5.20 -9.41
N GLU A 109 4.87 4.99 -8.43
CA GLU A 109 5.00 5.46 -7.08
C GLU A 109 5.47 4.35 -6.14
N SER A 110 4.74 3.24 -6.12
CA SER A 110 5.07 2.06 -5.31
C SER A 110 5.45 0.84 -6.15
N GLY A 111 5.16 0.88 -7.45
CA GLY A 111 5.37 -0.26 -8.34
C GLY A 111 4.31 -1.34 -8.15
N ILE A 112 4.45 -2.43 -8.88
CA ILE A 112 3.45 -3.50 -8.89
C ILE A 112 3.93 -4.64 -8.01
N ASP A 113 3.10 -5.06 -7.05
CA ASP A 113 3.37 -6.21 -6.19
C ASP A 113 2.95 -7.53 -6.86
N LYS A 114 1.78 -7.56 -7.49
CA LYS A 114 1.29 -8.70 -8.25
C LYS A 114 0.31 -8.32 -9.35
N THR A 115 0.14 -9.24 -10.31
CA THR A 115 -0.95 -9.20 -11.29
C THR A 115 -1.78 -10.47 -11.16
N GLU A 116 -3.08 -10.38 -11.42
CA GLU A 116 -4.00 -11.51 -11.35
C GLU A 116 -4.90 -11.52 -12.58
N PHE A 117 -5.23 -12.72 -13.06
CA PHE A 117 -6.19 -12.88 -14.13
C PHE A 117 -7.27 -13.88 -13.73
N CYS A 118 -8.44 -13.73 -14.34
CA CYS A 118 -9.50 -14.71 -14.28
C CYS A 118 -10.24 -14.76 -15.61
N VAL A 119 -11.06 -15.79 -15.79
CA VAL A 119 -11.81 -15.99 -17.04
C VAL A 119 -13.27 -16.25 -16.70
N GLY A 120 -14.17 -15.53 -17.35
CA GLY A 120 -15.61 -15.67 -17.14
C GLY A 120 -16.43 -15.32 -18.37
N THR A 121 -17.73 -15.56 -18.24
CA THR A 121 -18.72 -15.34 -19.30
C THR A 121 -19.47 -14.02 -19.13
N LEU A 122 -19.25 -13.31 -18.03
CA LEU A 122 -19.83 -12.02 -17.72
C LEU A 122 -18.71 -10.97 -17.54
N PRO A 123 -18.98 -9.68 -17.77
CA PRO A 123 -18.06 -8.62 -17.40
C PRO A 123 -17.66 -8.75 -15.92
N VAL A 124 -16.35 -8.71 -15.64
CA VAL A 124 -15.78 -8.87 -14.29
C VAL A 124 -16.08 -10.25 -13.65
N GLY A 125 -16.58 -11.22 -14.43
CA GLY A 125 -16.86 -12.58 -13.98
C GLY A 125 -15.65 -13.51 -14.09
N CYS A 126 -15.55 -14.49 -13.18
CA CYS A 126 -14.48 -15.48 -13.14
C CYS A 126 -15.02 -16.94 -13.15
N GLN A 127 -16.11 -17.20 -13.88
CA GLN A 127 -16.84 -18.47 -13.84
C GLN A 127 -16.10 -19.66 -14.45
N ILE A 128 -15.18 -19.41 -15.39
CA ILE A 128 -14.41 -20.45 -16.10
C ILE A 128 -13.10 -20.73 -15.38
N LYS A 129 -12.41 -19.66 -14.95
CA LYS A 129 -11.15 -19.72 -14.20
C LYS A 129 -11.21 -18.67 -13.10
N SER A 130 -10.96 -19.10 -11.86
CA SER A 130 -10.84 -18.20 -10.71
C SER A 130 -9.59 -17.31 -10.83
N MET A 131 -9.54 -16.26 -10.00
CA MET A 131 -8.35 -15.42 -9.88
C MET A 131 -7.11 -16.27 -9.65
N THR A 132 -6.10 -16.02 -10.49
CA THR A 132 -4.83 -16.74 -10.51
C THR A 132 -3.70 -15.73 -10.54
N GLU A 133 -2.84 -15.77 -9.53
CA GLU A 133 -1.70 -14.88 -9.38
C GLU A 133 -0.63 -15.11 -10.44
N ARG A 134 -0.04 -14.00 -10.86
CA ARG A 134 1.07 -13.89 -11.80
C ARG A 134 2.12 -12.97 -11.19
N LEU A 135 3.32 -13.07 -11.74
CA LEU A 135 4.41 -12.18 -11.37
C LEU A 135 4.02 -10.72 -11.67
N PRO A 136 4.48 -9.74 -10.87
CA PRO A 136 4.13 -8.34 -11.06
C PRO A 136 4.47 -7.77 -12.44
N ASN A 137 5.50 -8.29 -13.09
CA ASN A 137 5.92 -7.87 -14.43
C ASN A 137 5.32 -8.73 -15.56
N SER A 138 4.37 -9.62 -15.25
CA SER A 138 3.69 -10.43 -16.26
C SER A 138 2.84 -9.53 -17.14
N THR A 139 3.05 -9.59 -18.45
CA THR A 139 2.27 -8.83 -19.45
C THR A 139 1.33 -9.71 -20.25
N ASP A 140 1.35 -11.01 -20.01
CA ASP A 140 0.54 -11.98 -20.73
C ASP A 140 0.10 -13.14 -19.85
N VAL A 141 -0.94 -13.82 -20.32
CA VAL A 141 -1.33 -15.13 -19.85
C VAL A 141 -1.88 -15.99 -20.97
N THR A 142 -1.49 -17.25 -20.97
CA THR A 142 -2.17 -18.31 -21.70
C THR A 142 -2.89 -19.21 -20.70
N CYS A 143 -4.21 -19.27 -20.78
CA CYS A 143 -5.00 -20.23 -20.01
C CYS A 143 -5.05 -21.57 -20.75
N SER A 144 -4.14 -22.47 -20.42
CA SER A 144 -4.04 -23.81 -21.01
C SER A 144 -5.00 -24.83 -20.41
N ASP A 145 -5.54 -24.55 -19.23
CA ASP A 145 -6.47 -25.42 -18.50
C ASP A 145 -7.92 -24.90 -18.48
N CYS A 146 -8.19 -23.78 -19.17
CA CYS A 146 -9.53 -23.28 -19.39
C CYS A 146 -10.30 -24.24 -20.30
N ARG A 147 -11.21 -25.02 -19.71
CA ARG A 147 -12.08 -25.94 -20.48
C ARG A 147 -13.29 -25.20 -21.02
N LEU A 148 -13.35 -25.08 -22.35
CA LEU A 148 -14.57 -24.69 -23.04
C LEU A 148 -15.53 -25.88 -23.00
N LYS A 149 -16.66 -25.75 -22.31
CA LYS A 149 -17.70 -26.79 -22.35
C LYS A 149 -18.47 -26.68 -23.67
N PRO A 150 -18.58 -27.76 -24.46
CA PRO A 150 -19.50 -27.80 -25.58
C PRO A 150 -20.94 -27.57 -25.12
N LEU A 151 -21.73 -26.83 -25.91
CA LEU A 151 -23.15 -26.58 -25.63
C LEU A 151 -24.01 -27.85 -25.56
N TRP A 152 -23.52 -29.00 -26.06
CA TRP A 152 -24.23 -30.28 -26.02
C TRP A 152 -23.96 -31.12 -24.76
N ASP A 153 -23.02 -30.71 -23.90
CA ASP A 153 -22.75 -31.37 -22.60
C ASP A 153 -23.60 -30.80 -21.44
N VAL A 154 -24.46 -29.82 -21.72
CA VAL A 154 -25.29 -29.11 -20.72
C VAL A 154 -26.80 -29.30 -20.92
N LEU A 155 -27.21 -30.16 -21.86
CA LEU A 155 -28.60 -30.56 -22.02
C LEU A 155 -28.82 -31.96 -21.40
N PRO A 156 -29.90 -32.17 -20.62
CA PRO A 156 -30.23 -33.46 -20.01
C PRO A 156 -30.66 -34.52 -21.05
#